data_AF-A0A9J6Q279-F1
#
_entry.id   AF-A0A9J6Q279-F1
#
_cell.length_a   1.000
_cell.length_b   1.000
_cell.length_c   1.000
_cell.angle_alpha   90.00
_cell.angle_beta   90.00
_cell.angle_gamma   90.00
#
_symmetry.space_group_name_H-M   'P 1'
#
loop_
_entity.id
_entity.type
_entity.pdbx_description
1 polymer ?
#
loop_
_entity_poly.entity_id
_entity_poly.type
_entity_poly.pdbx_seq_one_letter_code
_entity_poly.pdbx_strand_id
1 'polypeptide(L)'
;MKSKKVVFIEGDIICSRVSGETGNPFCIHMIRFKNGKYAIIRAASGICFKPGEIIQRADSEWLCGYGKIRLLPFEYLNEEESRRQFIECD
;
A
#
# COMPACT_ATOMS: atom_id res chain seq x y z
N MET A 1 0.83 -33.76 -0.34
CA MET A 1 1.31 -32.36 -0.33
C MET A 1 0.13 -31.44 -0.11
N LYS A 2 0.13 -30.63 0.97
CA LYS A 2 -0.91 -29.60 1.14
C LYS A 2 -0.63 -28.50 0.13
N SER A 3 -1.52 -28.30 -0.85
CA SER A 3 -1.47 -27.16 -1.74
C SER A 3 -1.49 -25.89 -0.89
N LYS A 4 -0.36 -25.17 -0.79
CA LYS A 4 -0.35 -23.83 -0.21
C LYS A 4 -1.30 -23.00 -1.07
N LYS A 5 -2.42 -22.58 -0.49
CA LYS A 5 -3.34 -21.65 -1.14
C LYS A 5 -2.52 -20.36 -1.32
N VAL A 6 -2.09 -20.09 -2.54
CA VAL A 6 -1.39 -18.85 -2.86
C VAL A 6 -2.42 -17.74 -2.66
N VAL A 7 -2.29 -17.02 -1.55
CA VAL A 7 -3.15 -15.87 -1.26
C VAL A 7 -2.63 -14.74 -2.13
N PHE A 8 -3.23 -14.60 -3.31
CA PHE A 8 -2.91 -13.54 -4.24
C PHE A 8 -3.65 -12.27 -3.81
N ILE A 9 -2.92 -11.31 -3.27
CA ILE A 9 -3.44 -9.99 -2.96
C ILE A 9 -2.93 -9.06 -4.05
N GLU A 10 -3.81 -8.25 -4.62
CA GLU A 10 -3.44 -7.23 -5.61
C GLU A 10 -4.27 -5.98 -5.35
N GLY A 11 -3.64 -4.81 -5.46
CA GLY A 11 -4.30 -3.53 -5.32
C GLY A 11 -3.64 -2.43 -6.14
N ASP A 12 -4.46 -1.47 -6.56
CA ASP A 12 -4.06 -0.29 -7.29
C ASP A 12 -3.74 0.86 -6.32
N ILE A 13 -2.62 1.56 -6.55
CA ILE A 13 -2.31 2.82 -5.90
C ILE A 13 -3.24 3.88 -6.48
N ILE A 14 -4.09 4.46 -5.64
CA ILE A 14 -5.05 5.49 -6.05
C ILE A 14 -4.39 6.86 -5.99
N CYS A 15 -3.73 7.14 -4.87
CA CYS A 15 -3.04 8.40 -4.63
C CYS A 15 -1.88 8.21 -3.66
N SER A 16 -0.95 9.15 -3.74
CA SER A 16 0.29 9.17 -2.97
C SER A 16 0.58 10.58 -2.54
N ARG A 17 1.11 10.76 -1.33
CA ARG A 17 1.64 12.05 -0.89
C ARG A 17 2.89 11.89 -0.06
N VAL A 18 3.77 12.89 -0.16
CA VAL A 18 4.92 13.04 0.73
C VAL A 18 4.42 13.67 2.03
N SER A 19 4.91 13.16 3.16
CA SER A 19 4.64 13.65 4.51
C SER A 19 5.90 13.54 5.36
N GLY A 20 5.84 14.02 6.60
CA GLY A 20 6.98 14.07 7.52
C GLY A 20 7.74 15.39 7.50
N GLU A 21 8.73 15.49 8.41
CA GLU A 21 9.53 16.69 8.61
C GLU A 21 10.65 16.83 7.58
N THR A 22 11.11 18.07 7.39
CA THR A 22 12.29 18.40 6.58
C THR A 22 13.53 17.69 7.12
N GLY A 23 13.91 16.58 6.47
CA GLY A 23 15.06 15.74 6.85
C GLY A 23 14.72 14.26 6.93
N ASN A 24 13.45 13.91 7.19
CA ASN A 24 12.97 12.53 7.23
C ASN A 24 11.61 12.39 6.52
N PRO A 25 11.53 12.70 5.20
CA PRO A 25 10.29 12.55 4.46
C PRO A 25 9.91 11.07 4.30
N PHE A 26 8.62 10.78 4.31
CA PHE A 26 8.07 9.47 3.97
C PHE A 26 6.83 9.61 3.08
N CYS A 27 6.49 8.55 2.37
CA CYS A 27 5.36 8.54 1.47
C CYS A 27 4.20 7.73 2.04
N ILE A 28 3.00 8.31 1.98
CA ILE A 28 1.73 7.68 2.33
C ILE A 28 0.99 7.38 1.04
N HIS A 29 0.46 6.17 0.90
CA HIS A 29 -0.28 5.75 -0.28
C HIS A 29 -1.64 5.19 0.11
N MET A 30 -2.67 5.59 -0.63
CA MET A 30 -3.99 4.95 -0.56
C MET A 30 -4.07 3.88 -1.64
N ILE A 31 -4.45 2.67 -1.23
CA ILE A 31 -4.60 1.51 -2.11
C ILE A 31 -6.05 1.06 -2.12
N ARG A 32 -6.54 0.67 -3.29
CA ARG A 32 -7.73 -0.17 -3.43
C ARG A 32 -7.33 -1.56 -3.86
N PHE A 33 -7.70 -2.55 -3.06
CA PHE A 33 -7.48 -3.96 -3.38
C PHE A 33 -8.62 -4.51 -4.24
N LYS A 34 -8.32 -5.52 -5.05
CA LYS A 34 -9.31 -6.20 -5.91
C LYS A 34 -10.49 -6.81 -5.15
N ASN A 35 -10.35 -7.03 -3.85
CA ASN A 35 -11.43 -7.52 -2.98
C ASN A 35 -12.37 -6.41 -2.47
N GLY A 36 -12.24 -5.18 -2.98
CA GLY A 36 -13.06 -4.03 -2.61
C GLY A 36 -12.65 -3.35 -1.30
N LYS A 37 -11.59 -3.83 -0.64
CA LYS A 37 -11.03 -3.19 0.56
C LYS A 37 -10.04 -2.11 0.18
N TYR A 38 -9.87 -1.15 1.07
CA TYR A 38 -8.89 -0.08 0.94
C TYR A 38 -7.82 -0.23 2.03
N ALA A 39 -6.68 0.42 1.86
CA ALA A 39 -5.72 0.61 2.95
C ALA A 39 -4.88 1.85 2.72
N ILE A 40 -4.35 2.37 3.82
CA ILE A 40 -3.27 3.35 3.82
C ILE A 40 -1.97 2.61 4.13
N ILE A 41 -0.99 2.71 3.23
CA ILE A 41 0.28 2.00 3.36
C ILE A 41 1.48 2.96 3.32
N ARG A 42 2.63 2.45 3.78
CA ARG A 42 3.94 3.08 3.64
C ARG A 42 4.97 2.04 3.29
N ALA A 43 5.88 2.35 2.38
CA ALA A 43 7.05 1.53 2.11
C ALA A 43 8.14 1.80 3.17
N ALA A 44 8.75 0.75 3.70
CA ALA A 44 9.86 0.87 4.64
C ALA A 44 11.10 1.55 4.01
N SER A 45 11.23 1.51 2.67
CA SER A 45 12.26 2.21 1.91
C SER A 45 11.99 3.70 1.73
N GLY A 46 10.80 4.19 2.07
CA GLY A 46 10.39 5.58 1.80
C GLY A 46 10.05 5.87 0.35
N ILE A 47 10.01 4.87 -0.54
CA ILE A 47 9.65 5.04 -1.95
C ILE A 47 8.24 5.64 -2.07
N CYS A 48 8.10 6.62 -2.96
CA CYS A 48 6.81 7.14 -3.38
C CYS A 48 6.32 6.41 -4.64
N PHE A 49 5.34 5.53 -4.47
CA PHE A 49 4.62 4.94 -5.61
C PHE A 49 3.76 5.97 -6.33
N LYS A 50 3.50 5.74 -7.61
CA LYS A 50 2.65 6.59 -8.45
C LYS A 50 1.23 6.01 -8.54
N PRO A 51 0.20 6.87 -8.69
CA PRO A 51 -1.14 6.43 -9.05
C PRO A 51 -1.13 5.48 -10.25
N GLY A 52 -1.89 4.40 -10.17
CA GLY A 52 -1.96 3.35 -11.19
C GLY A 52 -0.90 2.25 -11.05
N GLU A 53 0.12 2.42 -10.21
CA GLU A 53 1.03 1.30 -9.90
C GLU A 53 0.27 0.21 -9.13
N ILE A 54 0.64 -1.04 -9.41
CA ILE A 54 0.01 -2.22 -8.82
C ILE A 54 0.94 -2.80 -7.77
N ILE A 55 0.41 -2.94 -6.56
CA ILE A 55 1.05 -3.67 -5.49
C ILE A 55 0.40 -5.03 -5.36
N GLN A 56 1.23 -6.06 -5.31
CA GLN A 56 0.77 -7.44 -5.15
C GLN A 56 1.53 -8.16 -4.04
N ARG A 57 0.85 -9.08 -3.37
CA ARG A 57 1.48 -10.01 -2.43
C ARG A 57 1.46 -11.40 -3.06
N ALA A 58 2.65 -11.95 -3.26
CA ALA A 58 2.84 -13.34 -3.62
C ALA A 58 3.49 -14.04 -2.43
N ASP A 59 2.84 -15.09 -1.92
CA ASP A 59 3.22 -15.80 -0.70
C ASP A 59 3.39 -14.86 0.52
N SER A 60 4.63 -14.47 0.82
CA SER A 60 4.98 -13.60 1.96
C SER A 60 5.71 -12.32 1.55
N GLU A 61 5.84 -12.08 0.25
CA GLU A 61 6.57 -10.93 -0.29
C GLU A 61 5.62 -9.95 -0.96
N TRP A 62 5.88 -8.67 -0.75
CA TRP A 62 5.21 -7.59 -1.47
C TRP A 62 6.03 -7.20 -2.69
N LEU A 63 5.34 -6.96 -3.79
CA LEU A 63 5.93 -6.62 -5.08
C LEU A 63 5.22 -5.38 -5.64
N CYS A 64 5.96 -4.49 -6.28
CA CYS A 64 5.44 -3.44 -7.13
C CYS A 64 6.17 -3.51 -8.47
N GLY A 65 5.43 -3.81 -9.55
CA GLY A 65 6.05 -4.19 -10.82
C GLY A 65 6.97 -5.40 -10.66
N TYR A 66 8.24 -5.26 -11.06
CA TYR A 66 9.28 -6.30 -10.91
C TYR A 66 10.09 -6.17 -9.61
N GLY A 67 9.83 -5.14 -8.80
CA GLY A 67 10.60 -4.85 -7.59
C GLY A 67 9.99 -5.46 -6.34
N LYS A 68 10.81 -6.14 -5.53
CA LYS A 68 10.44 -6.50 -4.15
C LYS A 68 10.41 -5.26 -3.28
N ILE A 69 9.34 -5.11 -2.51
CA ILE A 69 9.16 -4.01 -1.57
C ILE A 69 8.84 -4.56 -0.18
N ARG A 70 9.13 -3.76 0.84
CA ARG A 70 8.70 -4.03 2.21
C ARG A 70 7.72 -2.97 2.64
N LEU A 71 6.50 -3.38 2.94
CA LEU A 71 5.48 -2.50 3.50
C LEU A 71 5.58 -2.49 5.03
N LEU A 72 5.34 -1.34 5.64
CA LEU A 72 5.08 -1.24 7.07
C LEU A 72 3.71 -1.88 7.40
N PRO A 73 3.45 -2.28 8.66
CA PRO A 73 2.15 -2.77 9.07
C PRO A 73 1.03 -1.79 8.69
N PHE A 74 -0.07 -2.34 8.19
CA PHE A 74 -1.27 -1.59 7.80
C PHE A 74 -2.51 -2.44 8.05
N GLU A 75 -3.66 -1.79 8.06
CA GLU A 75 -4.96 -2.43 8.23
C GLU A 75 -5.83 -2.20 7.00
N TYR A 76 -6.79 -3.11 6.78
CA TYR A 76 -7.80 -2.90 5.75
C TYR A 76 -8.90 -1.99 6.28
N LEU A 77 -9.22 -0.99 5.48
CA LEU A 77 -10.26 0.00 5.73
C LEU A 77 -11.34 -0.10 4.66
N ASN A 78 -12.48 0.53 4.94
CA ASN A 78 -13.44 0.87 3.90
C ASN A 78 -12.98 2.14 3.15
N GLU A 79 -13.68 2.47 2.06
CA GLU A 79 -13.31 3.61 1.22
C GLU A 79 -13.38 4.94 1.96
N GLU A 80 -14.47 5.19 2.69
CA GLU A 80 -14.71 6.45 3.41
C GLU A 80 -13.63 6.72 4.45
N GLU A 81 -13.32 5.70 5.27
CA GLU A 81 -12.30 5.78 6.31
C GLU A 81 -10.90 5.92 5.71
N SER A 82 -10.61 5.26 4.58
CA SER A 82 -9.33 5.43 3.89
C SER A 82 -9.15 6.88 3.39
N ARG A 83 -10.20 7.48 2.83
CA ARG A 83 -10.17 8.87 2.37
C ARG A 83 -10.01 9.84 3.54
N ARG A 84 -10.73 9.59 4.64
CA ARG A 84 -10.64 10.36 5.88
C ARG A 84 -9.21 10.37 6.42
N GLN A 85 -8.60 9.20 6.62
CA GLN A 85 -7.23 9.09 7.12
C GLN A 85 -6.18 9.65 6.15
N PHE A 86 -6.41 9.57 4.83
CA PHE A 86 -5.49 10.15 3.86
C PHE A 86 -5.45 11.68 3.95
N ILE A 87 -6.59 12.33 4.23
CA ILE A 87 -6.75 13.78 4.33
C ILE A 87 -6.38 14.30 5.74
N GLU A 88 -6.70 13.57 6.81
CA GLU A 88 -6.54 14.00 8.20
C GLU A 88 -5.08 14.02 8.75
N CYS A 89 -4.07 13.92 7.91
CA CYS A 89 -2.68 14.15 8.33
C CYS A 89 -2.20 15.46 7.70
N ASP A 90 -2.68 16.57 8.26
CA ASP A 90 -2.14 17.93 8.12
C ASP A 90 -1.85 18.46 9.53
#